data_AF-A0A182SRE3-F1
#
_entry.id   AF-A0A182SRE3-F1
#
_cell.length_a   1.000
_cell.length_b   1.000
_cell.length_c   1.000
_cell.angle_alpha   90.00
_cell.angle_beta   90.00
_cell.angle_gamma   90.00
#
_symmetry.space_group_name_H-M   'P 1'
#
loop_
_entity.id
_entity.type
_entity.pdbx_description
1 polymer ?
#
loop_
_entity_poly.entity_id
_entity_poly.type
_entity_poly.pdbx_seq_one_letter_code
_entity_poly.pdbx_strand_id
1 'polypeptide(L)'
;MIWELVELTELMAWLSTLGGAFSALGNYQPACADTAGKISLHQMKLAFRLGDPSLVARCQLYLAISLIQKEQYAAAGHIVRHVYRSERKQTVPETRLLKMCQGIWSKLRYEYDIHRSTVAHKQMCTTRDTRQIMLND
;
A
#
# COMPACT_ATOMS: atom_id res chain seq x y z
N MET A 1 25.34 21.81 4.94
CA MET A 1 25.19 20.53 4.22
C MET A 1 25.01 19.33 5.14
N ILE A 2 25.76 19.16 6.24
CA ILE A 2 25.55 18.02 7.17
C ILE A 2 24.28 18.17 8.02
N TRP A 3 23.97 19.38 8.51
CA TRP A 3 22.80 19.64 9.33
C TRP A 3 21.48 19.30 8.63
N GLU A 4 21.35 19.69 7.36
CA GLU A 4 20.18 19.34 6.55
C GLU A 4 20.02 17.81 6.40
N LEU A 5 21.11 17.08 6.19
CA LEU A 5 21.08 15.62 6.09
C LEU A 5 20.58 14.98 7.40
N VAL A 6 21.05 15.48 8.55
CA VAL A 6 20.61 15.02 9.88
C VAL A 6 19.12 15.29 10.07
N GLU A 7 18.66 16.51 9.77
CA GLU A 7 17.24 16.88 9.90
C GLU A 7 16.34 16.04 8.99
N LEU A 8 16.73 15.80 7.74
CA LEU A 8 15.97 14.97 6.81
C LEU A 8 15.92 13.50 7.26
N THR A 9 17.02 12.98 7.80
CA THR A 9 17.08 11.61 8.33
C THR A 9 16.20 11.45 9.56
N GLU A 10 16.25 12.42 10.46
CA GLU A 10 15.42 12.45 11.66
C GLU A 10 13.94 12.50 11.28
N LEU A 11 13.55 13.43 10.39
CA LEU A 11 12.17 13.53 9.91
C LEU A 11 11.69 12.23 9.24
N MET A 12 12.56 11.57 8.47
CA MET A 12 12.24 10.26 7.88
C MET A 12 11.99 9.19 8.96
N ALA A 13 12.75 9.20 10.06
CA ALA A 13 12.53 8.29 11.18
C ALA A 13 11.18 8.54 11.86
N TRP A 14 10.84 9.79 12.17
CA TRP A 14 9.52 10.15 12.73
C TRP A 14 8.36 9.73 11.82
N LEU A 15 8.47 10.01 10.52
CA LEU A 15 7.45 9.62 9.55
C LEU A 15 7.34 8.10 9.39
N SER A 16 8.43 7.35 9.55
CA SER A 16 8.40 5.88 9.49
C SER A 16 7.64 5.28 10.68
N THR A 17 7.85 5.81 11.89
CA THR A 17 7.12 5.41 13.09
C THR A 17 5.63 5.73 12.95
N LEU A 18 5.30 6.97 12.57
CA LEU A 18 3.92 7.41 12.42
C LEU A 18 3.20 6.68 11.27
N GLY A 19 3.88 6.52 10.13
CA GLY A 19 3.37 5.79 8.97
C GLY A 19 3.09 4.32 9.27
N GLY A 20 3.96 3.66 10.05
CA GLY A 20 3.73 2.31 10.53
C GLY A 20 2.48 2.20 11.41
N ALA A 21 2.29 3.14 12.34
CA ALA A 21 1.12 3.17 13.22
C ALA A 21 -0.19 3.37 12.42
N PHE A 22 -0.24 4.36 11.53
CA PHE A 22 -1.42 4.58 10.68
C PHE A 22 -1.69 3.41 9.72
N SER A 23 -0.64 2.81 9.16
CA SER A 23 -0.78 1.64 8.31
C SER A 23 -1.33 0.44 9.09
N ALA A 24 -0.90 0.20 10.33
CA ALA A 24 -1.45 -0.87 11.16
C ALA A 24 -2.96 -0.70 11.39
N LEU A 25 -3.42 0.55 11.59
CA LEU A 25 -4.83 0.88 11.78
C LEU A 25 -5.63 0.95 10.47
N GLY A 26 -4.96 1.02 9.32
CA GLY A 26 -5.59 1.28 8.02
C GLY A 26 -6.56 0.20 7.53
N ASN A 27 -6.45 -1.04 8.02
CA ASN A 27 -7.42 -2.09 7.68
C ASN A 27 -8.78 -1.89 8.41
N TYR A 28 -8.79 -1.17 9.52
CA TYR A 28 -9.97 -0.99 10.38
C TYR A 28 -10.58 0.40 10.22
N GLN A 29 -9.73 1.42 10.00
CA GLN A 29 -10.14 2.80 9.87
C GLN A 29 -9.63 3.36 8.52
N PRO A 30 -10.52 3.57 7.52
CA PRO A 30 -10.13 4.07 6.20
C PRO A 30 -9.35 5.39 6.23
N ALA A 31 -9.70 6.30 7.17
CA ALA A 31 -8.98 7.55 7.36
C ALA A 31 -7.50 7.35 7.76
N CYS A 32 -7.18 6.25 8.45
CA CYS A 32 -5.80 5.90 8.78
C CYS A 32 -5.03 5.42 7.55
N ALA A 33 -5.68 4.67 6.65
CA ALA A 33 -5.07 4.29 5.37
C ALA A 33 -4.78 5.53 4.49
N ASP A 34 -5.70 6.49 4.43
CA ASP A 34 -5.46 7.77 3.75
C ASP A 34 -4.26 8.53 4.31
N THR A 35 -4.16 8.57 5.64
CA THR A 35 -3.06 9.24 6.33
C THR A 35 -1.73 8.53 6.09
N ALA A 36 -1.70 7.19 6.15
CA ALA A 36 -0.52 6.39 5.82
C ALA A 36 -0.05 6.61 4.37
N GLY A 37 -0.99 6.74 3.42
CA GLY A 37 -0.68 7.07 2.03
C GLY A 37 -0.05 8.45 1.88
N LYS A 38 -0.61 9.47 2.55
CA LYS A 38 -0.04 10.83 2.58
C LYS A 38 1.37 10.83 3.17
N ILE A 39 1.58 10.15 4.29
CA ILE A 39 2.90 10.00 4.92
C ILE A 39 3.88 9.35 3.95
N SER A 40 3.48 8.27 3.26
CA SER A 40 4.33 7.59 2.28
C SER A 40 4.80 8.52 1.15
N LEU A 41 3.91 9.40 0.67
CA LEU A 41 4.26 10.43 -0.32
C LEU A 41 5.23 11.47 0.24
N HIS A 42 5.07 11.89 1.50
CA HIS A 42 6.02 12.79 2.16
C HIS A 42 7.39 12.12 2.34
N GLN A 43 7.43 10.88 2.82
CA GLN A 43 8.65 10.09 2.92
C GLN A 43 9.34 9.99 1.56
N MET A 44 8.60 9.74 0.47
CA MET A 44 9.17 9.68 -0.87
C MET A 44 9.83 11.01 -1.28
N LYS A 45 9.22 12.17 -0.97
CA LYS A 45 9.84 13.49 -1.21
C LYS A 45 11.15 13.66 -0.43
N LEU A 46 11.21 13.20 0.82
CA LEU A 46 12.44 13.23 1.61
C LEU A 46 13.49 12.28 1.03
N ALA A 47 13.10 11.07 0.63
CA ALA A 47 13.99 10.08 0.04
C ALA A 47 14.65 10.59 -1.25
N PHE A 48 13.91 11.33 -2.09
CA PHE A 48 14.48 12.01 -3.25
C PHE A 48 15.52 13.07 -2.86
N ARG A 49 15.26 13.88 -1.82
CA ARG A 49 16.23 14.88 -1.32
C ARG A 49 17.47 14.23 -0.70
N LEU A 50 17.31 13.08 -0.07
CA LEU A 50 18.40 12.28 0.49
C LEU A 50 19.23 11.57 -0.59
N GLY A 51 18.72 11.48 -1.84
CA GLY A 51 19.41 10.80 -2.92
C GLY A 51 19.51 9.28 -2.71
N ASP A 52 18.56 8.66 -2.01
CA ASP A 52 18.51 7.21 -1.74
C ASP A 52 17.40 6.53 -2.56
N PRO A 53 17.74 5.91 -3.72
CA PRO A 53 16.77 5.22 -4.57
C PRO A 53 16.10 4.02 -3.91
N SER A 54 16.83 3.28 -3.06
CA SER A 54 16.27 2.14 -2.31
C SER A 54 15.21 2.61 -1.32
N LEU A 55 15.42 3.78 -0.70
CA LEU A 55 14.44 4.39 0.19
C LEU A 55 13.21 4.89 -0.58
N VAL A 56 13.38 5.49 -1.77
CA VAL A 56 12.27 5.84 -2.66
C VAL A 56 11.43 4.61 -3.00
N ALA A 57 12.07 3.50 -3.36
CA ALA A 57 11.39 2.25 -3.67
C ALA A 57 10.61 1.70 -2.46
N ARG A 58 11.18 1.77 -1.24
CA ARG A 58 10.47 1.42 0.00
C ARG A 58 9.24 2.30 0.23
N CYS A 59 9.35 3.62 0.03
CA CYS A 59 8.21 4.54 0.16
C CYS A 59 7.09 4.24 -0.85
N GLN A 60 7.43 3.83 -2.08
CA GLN A 60 6.44 3.37 -3.05
C GLN A 60 5.71 2.11 -2.57
N LEU A 61 6.42 1.17 -1.96
CA LEU A 61 5.82 -0.01 -1.36
C LEU A 61 4.91 0.32 -0.16
N TYR A 62 5.27 1.31 0.67
CA TYR A 62 4.39 1.80 1.75
C TYR A 62 3.10 2.42 1.20
N LEU A 63 3.21 3.21 0.12
CA LEU A 63 2.05 3.72 -0.60
C LEU A 63 1.18 2.57 -1.13
N ALA A 64 1.78 1.53 -1.72
CA ALA A 64 1.05 0.37 -2.21
C ALA A 64 0.24 -0.33 -1.10
N ILE A 65 0.78 -0.42 0.12
CA ILE A 65 0.02 -0.95 1.27
C ILE A 65 -1.22 -0.09 1.53
N SER A 66 -1.09 1.24 1.59
CA SER A 66 -2.24 2.13 1.80
C SER A 66 -3.31 1.99 0.71
N LEU A 67 -2.89 1.76 -0.54
CA LEU A 67 -3.81 1.53 -1.66
C LEU A 67 -4.56 0.20 -1.52
N ILE A 68 -3.90 -0.86 -1.06
CA ILE A 68 -4.55 -2.14 -0.76
C ILE A 68 -5.63 -1.96 0.31
N GLN A 69 -5.31 -1.21 1.37
CA GLN A 69 -6.23 -0.91 2.47
C GLN A 69 -7.45 -0.10 2.04
N LYS A 70 -7.32 0.65 0.94
CA LYS A 70 -8.38 1.42 0.31
C LYS A 70 -9.08 0.66 -0.83
N GLU A 71 -8.83 -0.64 -0.96
CA GLU A 71 -9.36 -1.51 -2.02
C GLU A 71 -8.95 -1.08 -3.44
N GLN A 72 -7.89 -0.27 -3.58
CA GLN A 72 -7.35 0.20 -4.86
C GLN A 72 -6.31 -0.78 -5.40
N TYR A 73 -6.72 -2.04 -5.59
CA TYR A 73 -5.82 -3.17 -5.86
C TYR A 73 -5.05 -3.04 -7.18
N ALA A 74 -5.66 -2.47 -8.22
CA ALA A 74 -5.01 -2.31 -9.53
C ALA A 74 -3.79 -1.38 -9.44
N ALA A 75 -3.95 -0.22 -8.77
CA ALA A 75 -2.90 0.76 -8.56
C ALA A 75 -1.79 0.19 -7.66
N ALA A 76 -2.16 -0.46 -6.55
CA ALA A 76 -1.20 -1.13 -5.67
C ALA A 76 -0.38 -2.18 -6.42
N GLY A 77 -1.04 -3.02 -7.22
CA GLY A 77 -0.38 -4.08 -7.99
C GLY A 77 0.56 -3.53 -9.04
N HIS A 78 0.23 -2.40 -9.67
CA HIS A 78 1.13 -1.72 -10.61
C HIS A 78 2.42 -1.29 -9.91
N ILE A 79 2.32 -0.65 -8.75
CA ILE A 79 3.48 -0.17 -7.98
C ILE A 79 4.37 -1.34 -7.54
N VAL A 80 3.80 -2.39 -6.93
CA VAL A 80 4.57 -3.55 -6.45
C VAL A 80 5.32 -4.22 -7.60
N ARG A 81 4.67 -4.42 -8.75
CA ARG A 81 5.32 -5.01 -9.94
C ARG A 81 6.40 -4.10 -10.50
N HIS A 82 6.17 -2.79 -10.52
CA HIS A 82 7.16 -1.82 -10.97
C HIS A 82 8.42 -1.90 -10.10
N VAL A 83 8.30 -1.77 -8.77
CA VAL A 83 9.43 -1.84 -7.85
C VAL A 83 10.17 -3.17 -7.97
N TYR A 84 9.44 -4.29 -7.96
CA TYR A 84 10.04 -5.62 -8.06
C TYR A 84 10.83 -5.82 -9.36
N ARG A 85 10.27 -5.37 -10.50
CA ARG A 85 10.93 -5.49 -11.80
C ARG A 85 12.14 -4.58 -11.91
N SER A 86 12.06 -3.36 -11.40
CA SER A 86 13.18 -2.42 -11.36
C SER A 86 14.32 -2.97 -10.51
N GLU A 87 14.00 -3.48 -9.31
CA GLU A 87 15.00 -4.02 -8.40
C GLU A 87 15.69 -5.28 -8.94
N ARG A 88 14.92 -6.19 -9.56
CA ARG A 88 15.49 -7.40 -10.17
C ARG A 88 16.45 -7.15 -11.32
N LYS A 89 16.39 -5.97 -11.95
CA LYS A 89 17.28 -5.59 -13.05
C LYS A 89 18.59 -4.98 -12.56
N GLN A 90 18.72 -4.66 -11.28
CA GLN A 90 19.97 -4.17 -10.72
C GLN A 90 21.06 -5.23 -10.78
N THR A 91 22.32 -4.81 -10.92
CA THR A 91 23.48 -5.72 -10.90
C THR A 91 23.58 -6.46 -9.57
N VAL A 92 23.24 -5.79 -8.47
CA VAL A 92 23.20 -6.37 -7.13
C VAL A 92 21.85 -6.04 -6.49
N PRO A 93 20.82 -6.89 -6.66
CA PRO A 93 19.50 -6.64 -6.11
C PRO A 93 19.47 -6.68 -4.58
N GLU A 94 18.80 -5.71 -3.98
CA GLU A 94 18.52 -5.65 -2.55
C GLU A 94 17.50 -6.74 -2.16
N THR A 95 18.00 -7.80 -1.54
CA THR A 95 17.17 -8.95 -1.12
C THR A 95 16.00 -8.54 -0.22
N ARG A 96 16.20 -7.56 0.66
CA ARG A 96 15.14 -7.05 1.55
C ARG A 96 13.99 -6.43 0.75
N LEU A 97 14.29 -5.60 -0.24
CA LEU A 97 13.28 -4.92 -1.05
C LEU A 97 12.47 -5.93 -1.89
N LEU A 98 13.12 -6.96 -2.43
CA LEU A 98 12.43 -8.05 -3.13
C LEU A 98 11.47 -8.82 -2.20
N LYS A 99 11.90 -9.12 -0.98
CA LYS A 99 11.05 -9.76 0.04
C LYS A 99 9.86 -8.87 0.43
N MET A 100 10.06 -7.56 0.54
CA MET A 100 8.96 -6.61 0.78
C MET A 100 7.93 -6.66 -0.35
N CYS A 101 8.38 -6.64 -1.62
CA CYS A 101 7.47 -6.77 -2.76
C CYS A 101 6.65 -8.05 -2.70
N GLN A 102 7.30 -9.18 -2.40
CA GLN A 102 6.63 -10.48 -2.29
C GLN A 102 5.59 -10.48 -1.15
N GLY A 103 5.95 -9.97 0.04
CA GLY A 103 5.03 -9.87 1.17
C GLY A 103 3.81 -9.00 0.86
N ILE A 104 4.02 -7.84 0.24
CA ILE A 104 2.92 -6.94 -0.13
C ILE A 104 2.07 -7.54 -1.25
N TRP A 105 2.67 -8.26 -2.19
CA TRP A 105 1.92 -9.00 -3.22
C TRP A 105 1.02 -10.08 -2.61
N SER A 106 1.52 -10.82 -1.62
CA SER A 106 0.71 -11.79 -0.87
C SER A 106 -0.45 -11.10 -0.14
N LYS A 107 -0.22 -9.96 0.52
CA LYS A 107 -1.30 -9.16 1.13
C LYS A 107 -2.31 -8.70 0.10
N LEU A 108 -1.86 -8.14 -1.03
CA LEU A 108 -2.74 -7.68 -2.11
C LEU A 108 -3.68 -8.79 -2.57
N ARG A 109 -3.13 -9.97 -2.84
CA ARG A 109 -3.91 -11.13 -3.30
C ARG A 109 -4.94 -11.55 -2.26
N TYR A 110 -4.52 -11.66 -1.00
CA TYR A 110 -5.41 -12.04 0.10
C TYR A 110 -6.60 -11.06 0.24
N GLU A 111 -6.32 -9.76 0.31
CA GLU A 111 -7.35 -8.72 0.47
C GLU A 111 -8.28 -8.66 -0.75
N TYR A 112 -7.72 -8.80 -1.97
CA TYR A 112 -8.51 -8.84 -3.19
C TYR A 112 -9.45 -10.06 -3.24
N ASP A 113 -8.97 -11.24 -2.87
CA ASP A 113 -9.76 -12.47 -2.85
C ASP A 113 -10.89 -12.39 -1.82
N ILE A 114 -10.64 -11.79 -0.64
CA ILE A 114 -11.68 -11.50 0.36
C ILE A 114 -12.71 -10.53 -0.20
N HIS A 115 -12.28 -9.38 -0.72
CA HIS A 115 -13.19 -8.35 -1.25
C HIS A 115 -14.08 -8.91 -2.35
N ARG A 116 -13.52 -9.67 -3.29
CA ARG A 116 -14.28 -10.32 -4.36
C ARG A 116 -15.33 -11.29 -3.82
N SER A 117 -14.98 -12.05 -2.78
CA SER A 117 -15.91 -13.00 -2.13
C SER A 117 -17.04 -12.26 -1.40
N THR A 118 -16.73 -11.18 -0.69
CA THR A 118 -17.72 -10.34 -0.01
C THR A 118 -18.67 -9.66 -0.99
N VAL A 119 -18.16 -9.14 -2.10
CA VAL A 119 -18.98 -8.50 -3.15
C VAL A 119 -19.90 -9.52 -3.81
N ALA A 120 -19.40 -10.71 -4.14
CA ALA A 120 -20.21 -11.79 -4.71
C ALA A 120 -21.35 -12.21 -3.77
N HIS A 121 -21.06 -12.36 -2.47
CA HIS A 121 -22.08 -12.68 -1.47
C HIS A 121 -23.16 -11.61 -1.37
N LYS A 122 -22.76 -10.33 -1.34
CA LYS A 122 -23.71 -9.19 -1.33
C LYS A 122 -24.63 -9.22 -2.55
N GLN A 123 -24.08 -9.39 -3.75
CA GLN A 123 -24.85 -9.45 -5.00
C GLN A 123 -25.87 -10.60 -5.02
N MET A 124 -25.50 -11.79 -4.53
CA MET A 124 -26.43 -12.93 -4.44
C MET A 124 -27.59 -12.65 -3.46
N CYS A 125 -27.33 -11.98 -2.35
CA CYS A 125 -28.36 -11.62 -1.37
C CYS A 125 -29.32 -10.57 -1.94
N THR A 126 -28.80 -9.50 -2.56
CA THR A 126 -29.63 -8.45 -3.17
C THR A 126 -30.49 -8.97 -4.32
N THR A 127 -29.99 -9.93 -5.11
CA THR A 127 -30.73 -10.55 -6.22
C THR A 127 -31.90 -11.42 -5.74
N ARG A 128 -31.78 -12.03 -4.55
CA ARG A 128 -32.88 -12.80 -3.94
C ARG A 128 -34.00 -11.87 -3.46
N ASP A 129 -33.66 -10.76 -2.81
CA ASP A 129 -34.65 -9.79 -2.34
C ASP A 129 -35.42 -9.16 -3.51
N THR A 130 -34.75 -8.80 -4.61
CA THR A 130 -35.43 -8.26 -5.81
C THR A 130 -36.34 -9.29 -6.47
N ARG A 131 -35.96 -10.58 -6.51
CA ARG A 131 -36.84 -11.63 -7.05
C ARG A 131 -38.04 -11.90 -6.15
N GLN A 132 -37.90 -11.82 -4.84
CA GLN A 132 -39.00 -12.00 -3.89
C GLN A 132 -40.03 -10.86 -4.00
N ILE A 133 -39.57 -9.63 -4.26
CA ILE A 133 -40.45 -8.46 -4.48
C ILE A 133 -41.24 -8.63 -5.80
N MET A 134 -40.57 -9.02 -6.89
CA MET A 134 -41.19 -9.15 -8.22
C MET A 134 -42.12 -10.37 -8.38
N LEU A 135 -42.18 -11.28 -7.39
CA LEU A 135 -43.07 -12.45 -7.37
C LEU A 135 -44.31 -12.26 -6.49
N ASN A 136 -44.39 -11.14 -5.76
CA ASN A 136 -45.49 -10.81 -4.85
C ASN A 136 -46.39 -9.66 -5.37
N ASP A 137 -46.13 -9.17 -6.59
CA ASP A 137 -46.97 -8.25 -7.36
C ASP A 137 -47.62 -8.99 -8.55
#